data_AF-A0A9X1DEM1-F1
#
_entry.id   AF-A0A9X1DEM1-F1
#
_cell.length_a   1.000
_cell.length_b   1.000
_cell.length_c   1.000
_cell.angle_alpha   90.00
_cell.angle_beta   90.00
_cell.angle_gamma   90.00
#
_symmetry.space_group_name_H-M   'P 1'
#
loop_
_entity.id
_entity.type
_entity.pdbx_description
1 polymer ?
#
loop_
_entity_poly.entity_id
_entity_poly.type
_entity_poly.pdbx_seq_one_letter_code
_entity_poly.pdbx_strand_id
1 'polypeptide(L)'
;MTDSNRTSASTGLPTPVDDGTPAGHPTPAGEPSSGVLPPASSQSSSSQSPAPVNYGRRATDQIELFPGLRSCADGDVSNRPLLEAIGGLILAWGRLERTTAEKLAVMRESFGDVRAVGGRTRPTMQKLLAELRALVAMRDRHDKQVLTVIADIDGTLQRTAQFRLLLVDGTQDVQADGVECRDLKNSLVRLSAEEIARETAQLERIREQISGL
;
A
#
# COMPACT_ATOMS: atom_id res chain seq x y z
N MET A 1 55.54 39.64 3.31
CA MET A 1 54.32 38.89 2.95
C MET A 1 54.23 37.71 3.88
N THR A 2 53.23 37.78 4.76
CA THR A 2 52.82 36.80 5.76
C THR A 2 52.26 35.54 5.12
N ASP A 3 52.44 34.37 5.74
CA ASP A 3 51.29 33.59 6.20
C ASP A 3 51.70 32.49 7.19
N SER A 4 50.93 32.45 8.28
CA SER A 4 51.03 31.53 9.41
C SER A 4 49.97 30.43 9.23
N ASN A 5 50.41 29.17 9.11
CA ASN A 5 49.51 28.02 9.15
C ASN A 5 49.14 27.71 10.61
N ARG A 6 47.94 28.12 11.01
CA ARG A 6 47.27 27.67 12.24
C ARG A 6 46.54 26.35 11.98
N THR A 7 46.98 25.30 12.64
CA THR A 7 46.19 24.09 12.87
C THR A 7 45.36 24.31 14.14
N SER A 8 44.05 24.16 14.08
CA SER A 8 43.18 24.13 15.26
C SER A 8 42.23 22.95 15.15
N ALA A 9 42.55 21.90 15.91
CA ALA A 9 41.65 20.80 16.20
C ALA A 9 40.79 21.19 17.40
N SER A 10 39.48 21.33 17.19
CA SER A 10 38.48 21.49 18.25
C SER A 10 37.79 20.14 18.43
N THR A 11 38.05 19.47 19.55
CA THR A 11 37.29 18.29 19.95
C THR A 11 36.42 18.69 21.13
N GLY A 12 35.10 18.67 20.89
CA GLY A 12 34.08 19.03 21.85
C GLY A 12 34.00 18.02 23.00
N LEU A 13 33.71 18.56 24.18
CA LEU A 13 33.48 17.82 25.43
C LEU A 13 32.18 17.00 25.34
N PRO A 14 32.14 15.78 25.90
CA PRO A 14 30.90 14.99 26.00
C PRO A 14 30.03 15.46 27.17
N THR A 15 28.73 15.63 26.93
CA THR A 15 27.70 15.80 27.97
C THR A 15 27.31 14.44 28.57
N PRO A 16 27.06 14.35 29.89
CA PRO A 16 26.61 13.11 30.52
C PRO A 16 25.14 12.83 30.18
N VAL A 17 24.84 11.55 29.96
CA VAL A 17 23.52 11.02 29.66
C VAL A 17 22.78 10.80 30.98
N ASP A 18 21.60 11.39 31.10
CA ASP A 18 20.68 11.26 32.23
C ASP A 18 19.90 9.95 32.04
N ASP A 19 20.22 8.93 32.84
CA ASP A 19 19.54 7.63 32.87
C ASP A 19 18.32 7.74 33.80
N GLY A 20 17.13 7.90 33.23
CA GLY A 20 15.92 7.94 34.03
C GLY A 20 14.66 7.70 33.23
N THR A 21 14.15 6.45 33.22
CA THR A 21 12.76 6.02 33.54
C THR A 21 12.50 4.57 33.04
N PRO A 22 11.47 3.82 33.48
CA PRO A 22 10.27 4.25 34.21
C PRO A 22 9.84 3.41 35.44
N ALA A 23 9.04 4.06 36.28
CA ALA A 23 8.25 3.43 37.33
C ALA A 23 7.22 2.46 36.74
N GLY A 24 7.12 1.27 37.34
CA GLY A 24 6.18 0.22 36.97
C GLY A 24 4.74 0.57 37.32
N HIS A 25 3.84 0.36 36.36
CA HIS A 25 2.41 0.27 36.58
C HIS A 25 2.01 -1.21 36.73
N PRO A 26 1.27 -1.60 37.78
CA PRO A 26 0.71 -2.94 37.85
C PRO A 26 -0.60 -3.03 37.05
N THR A 27 -0.70 -4.08 36.23
CA THR A 27 -1.93 -4.55 35.56
C THR A 27 -2.79 -5.34 36.56
N PRO A 28 -4.11 -5.10 36.69
CA PRO A 28 -5.01 -6.01 37.38
C PRO A 28 -5.48 -7.12 36.43
N ALA A 29 -5.29 -8.37 36.86
CA ALA A 29 -5.87 -9.56 36.25
C ALA A 29 -7.37 -9.64 36.56
N GLY A 30 -8.19 -9.91 35.54
CA GLY A 30 -9.62 -10.21 35.68
C GLY A 30 -9.95 -11.49 34.92
N GLU A 31 -10.38 -12.51 35.65
CA GLU A 31 -10.77 -13.84 35.17
C GLU A 31 -12.10 -13.83 34.40
N PRO A 32 -12.34 -14.77 33.45
CA PRO A 32 -13.61 -14.91 32.76
C PRO A 32 -14.62 -15.76 33.55
N SER A 33 -15.72 -15.14 33.98
CA SER A 33 -16.88 -15.87 34.50
C SER A 33 -17.70 -16.47 33.35
N SER A 34 -17.77 -17.79 33.34
CA SER A 34 -18.69 -18.60 32.54
C SER A 34 -20.09 -18.56 33.17
N GLY A 35 -21.13 -18.34 32.36
CA GLY A 35 -22.53 -18.47 32.79
C GLY A 35 -23.48 -18.48 31.60
N VAL A 36 -23.89 -19.69 31.17
CA VAL A 36 -25.26 -20.24 31.26
C VAL A 36 -26.15 -19.91 30.05
N LEU A 37 -26.40 -20.97 29.26
CA LEU A 37 -27.45 -21.13 28.25
C LEU A 37 -28.85 -21.26 28.89
N PRO A 38 -29.93 -20.91 28.16
CA PRO A 38 -31.23 -21.56 28.33
C PRO A 38 -31.70 -22.28 27.03
N PRO A 39 -32.70 -23.18 27.15
CA PRO A 39 -32.84 -24.34 26.28
C PRO A 39 -33.74 -24.15 25.06
N ALA A 40 -33.55 -25.08 24.12
CA ALA A 40 -34.37 -25.31 22.93
C ALA A 40 -35.84 -25.59 23.27
N SER A 41 -36.74 -25.04 22.44
CA SER A 41 -38.14 -25.45 22.36
C SER A 41 -38.46 -25.80 20.91
N SER A 42 -38.61 -27.10 20.66
CA SER A 42 -39.11 -27.68 19.42
C SER A 42 -40.63 -27.57 19.40
N GLN A 43 -41.22 -26.93 18.39
CA GLN A 43 -42.57 -27.26 17.92
C GLN A 43 -42.64 -27.17 16.39
N SER A 44 -43.40 -28.13 15.87
CA SER A 44 -43.45 -28.62 14.51
C SER A 44 -44.51 -27.95 13.64
N SER A 45 -44.16 -27.81 12.35
CA SER A 45 -44.98 -28.07 11.16
C SER A 45 -46.31 -27.33 10.96
N SER A 46 -46.32 -26.45 9.94
CA SER A 46 -47.48 -26.24 9.08
C SER A 46 -47.02 -25.81 7.69
N SER A 47 -47.46 -26.59 6.72
CA SER A 47 -47.24 -26.53 5.28
C SER A 47 -47.71 -25.22 4.62
N GLN A 48 -46.85 -24.61 3.81
CA GLN A 48 -47.27 -23.72 2.72
C GLN A 48 -46.23 -23.71 1.60
N SER A 49 -46.67 -24.10 0.40
CA SER A 49 -45.89 -24.09 -0.84
C SER A 49 -45.27 -22.72 -1.14
N PRO A 50 -44.04 -22.63 -1.68
CA PRO A 50 -43.52 -21.36 -2.15
C PRO A 50 -44.16 -21.01 -3.50
N ALA A 51 -44.86 -19.88 -3.53
CA ALA A 51 -45.24 -19.19 -4.77
C ALA A 51 -43.98 -18.75 -5.54
N PRO A 52 -44.05 -18.61 -6.89
CA PRO A 52 -42.89 -18.27 -7.70
C PRO A 52 -42.34 -16.90 -7.30
N VAL A 53 -41.05 -16.87 -6.98
CA VAL A 53 -40.31 -15.65 -6.65
C VAL A 53 -40.24 -14.77 -7.90
N ASN A 54 -41.02 -13.71 -7.89
CA ASN A 54 -41.02 -12.66 -8.88
C ASN A 54 -39.68 -11.89 -8.79
N TYR A 55 -38.75 -12.13 -9.72
CA TYR A 55 -37.49 -11.38 -9.87
C TYR A 55 -37.72 -9.99 -10.51
N GLY A 56 -38.75 -9.30 -10.06
CA GLY A 56 -39.03 -7.93 -10.46
C GLY A 56 -39.24 -7.12 -9.21
N ARG A 57 -38.42 -6.07 -9.03
CA ARG A 57 -38.53 -5.00 -8.01
C ARG A 57 -37.65 -5.19 -6.77
N ARG A 58 -36.38 -4.81 -6.90
CA ARG A 58 -35.55 -4.40 -5.74
C ARG A 58 -34.43 -3.43 -6.10
N ALA A 59 -34.75 -2.41 -6.90
CA ALA A 59 -33.87 -1.25 -7.10
C ALA A 59 -34.35 -0.01 -6.33
N THR A 60 -35.61 0.04 -5.89
CA THR A 60 -36.20 1.24 -5.28
C THR A 60 -35.96 1.34 -3.77
N ASP A 61 -35.88 0.22 -3.05
CA ASP A 61 -35.93 0.25 -1.58
C ASP A 61 -34.58 0.63 -0.93
N GLN A 62 -33.47 0.60 -1.68
CA GLN A 62 -32.17 1.09 -1.17
C GLN A 62 -32.03 2.61 -1.23
N ILE A 63 -32.88 3.30 -2.01
CA ILE A 63 -32.80 4.76 -2.18
C ILE A 63 -33.31 5.48 -0.92
N GLU A 64 -34.19 4.85 -0.13
CA GLU A 64 -34.79 5.46 1.06
C GLU A 64 -33.85 5.51 2.27
N LEU A 65 -32.80 4.69 2.32
CA LEU A 65 -31.82 4.69 3.41
C LEU A 65 -30.81 5.85 3.33
N PHE A 66 -30.71 6.49 2.16
CA PHE A 66 -29.81 7.61 1.93
C PHE A 66 -30.48 8.68 1.07
N PRO A 67 -31.46 9.43 1.63
CA PRO A 67 -32.12 10.52 0.93
C PRO A 67 -31.13 11.67 0.74
N GLY A 68 -30.33 11.59 -0.32
CA GLY A 68 -29.19 12.48 -0.57
C GLY A 68 -28.08 11.83 -1.38
N LEU A 69 -27.99 10.49 -1.41
CA LEU A 69 -27.24 9.80 -2.43
C LEU A 69 -28.02 9.95 -3.74
N ARG A 70 -27.75 11.05 -4.44
CA ARG A 70 -28.12 11.17 -5.85
C ARG A 70 -27.66 9.87 -6.51
N SER A 71 -28.61 9.12 -7.05
CA SER A 71 -28.27 8.05 -7.97
C SER A 71 -27.44 8.73 -9.06
N CYS A 72 -26.16 8.43 -9.11
CA CYS A 72 -25.23 8.90 -10.14
C CYS A 72 -25.55 8.16 -11.44
N ALA A 73 -26.82 8.11 -11.82
CA ALA A 73 -27.31 7.34 -12.95
C ALA A 73 -27.12 8.10 -14.28
N ASP A 74 -26.81 9.40 -14.24
CA ASP A 74 -26.55 10.25 -15.41
C ASP A 74 -25.24 11.07 -15.30
N GLY A 75 -24.34 10.68 -14.40
CA GLY A 75 -23.00 11.29 -14.25
C GLY A 75 -21.96 10.63 -15.15
N ASP A 76 -21.92 11.03 -16.41
CA ASP A 76 -20.72 11.11 -17.24
C ASP A 76 -19.95 9.79 -17.54
N VAL A 77 -20.42 9.04 -18.54
CA VAL A 77 -19.68 7.92 -19.17
C VAL A 77 -18.26 8.34 -19.60
N SER A 78 -18.01 9.64 -19.81
CA SER A 78 -16.72 10.21 -20.23
C SER A 78 -15.57 9.93 -19.27
N ASN A 79 -15.81 9.87 -17.96
CA ASN A 79 -14.72 9.74 -16.96
C ASN A 79 -14.39 8.28 -16.60
N ARG A 80 -15.15 7.31 -17.14
CA ARG A 80 -14.91 5.88 -16.92
C ARG A 80 -13.48 5.42 -17.28
N PRO A 81 -12.91 5.73 -18.47
CA PRO A 81 -11.55 5.32 -18.81
C PRO A 81 -10.50 5.88 -17.87
N LEU A 82 -10.71 7.10 -17.37
CA LEU A 82 -9.81 7.73 -16.42
C LEU A 82 -9.85 7.04 -15.05
N LEU A 83 -11.05 6.77 -14.52
CA LEU A 83 -11.22 6.02 -13.28
C LEU A 83 -10.66 4.60 -13.39
N GLU A 84 -10.83 3.95 -14.53
CA GLU A 84 -10.24 2.65 -14.81
C GLU A 84 -8.71 2.70 -14.81
N ALA A 85 -8.11 3.72 -15.44
CA ALA A 85 -6.67 3.91 -15.43
C ALA A 85 -6.13 4.15 -14.00
N ILE A 86 -6.78 5.04 -13.23
CA ILE A 86 -6.39 5.32 -11.83
C ILE A 86 -6.52 4.06 -10.97
N GLY A 87 -7.64 3.35 -11.08
CA GLY A 87 -7.86 2.08 -10.38
C GLY A 87 -6.83 1.01 -10.77
N GLY A 88 -6.50 0.93 -12.05
CA GLY A 88 -5.46 0.07 -12.60
C GLY A 88 -4.10 0.33 -11.96
N LEU A 89 -3.70 1.60 -11.84
CA LEU A 89 -2.44 1.99 -11.19
C LEU A 89 -2.41 1.58 -9.72
N ILE A 90 -3.47 1.85 -8.95
CA ILE A 90 -3.55 1.51 -7.52
C ILE A 90 -3.46 -0.01 -7.34
N LEU A 91 -4.18 -0.78 -8.15
CA LEU A 91 -4.14 -2.24 -8.09
C LEU A 91 -2.78 -2.80 -8.52
N ALA A 92 -2.15 -2.24 -9.55
CA ALA A 92 -0.81 -2.65 -9.99
C ALA A 92 0.24 -2.42 -8.89
N TRP A 93 0.18 -1.27 -8.20
CA TRP A 93 1.03 -1.00 -7.04
C TRP A 93 0.82 -2.03 -5.91
N GLY A 94 -0.43 -2.31 -5.56
CA GLY A 94 -0.75 -3.30 -4.54
C GLY A 94 -0.29 -4.73 -4.91
N ARG A 95 -0.42 -5.11 -6.18
CA ARG A 95 0.10 -6.38 -6.72
C ARG A 95 1.61 -6.45 -6.67
N LEU A 96 2.30 -5.36 -7.02
CA LEU A 96 3.75 -5.26 -6.92
C LEU A 96 4.22 -5.51 -5.49
N GLU A 97 3.67 -4.78 -4.52
CA GLU A 97 4.03 -4.94 -3.10
C GLU A 97 3.80 -6.38 -2.60
N ARG A 98 2.67 -6.99 -2.99
CA ARG A 98 2.39 -8.39 -2.66
C ARG A 98 3.42 -9.33 -3.28
N THR A 99 3.68 -9.20 -4.58
CA THR A 99 4.63 -10.04 -5.32
C THR A 99 6.03 -9.94 -4.72
N THR A 100 6.48 -8.73 -4.37
CA THR A 100 7.79 -8.54 -3.72
C THR A 100 7.80 -9.18 -2.33
N ALA A 101 6.75 -9.02 -1.53
CA ALA A 101 6.68 -9.66 -0.21
C ALA A 101 6.70 -11.20 -0.29
N GLU A 102 5.95 -11.78 -1.24
CA GLU A 102 5.96 -13.22 -1.51
C GLU A 102 7.35 -13.69 -1.95
N LYS A 103 8.00 -12.94 -2.86
CA LYS A 103 9.35 -13.26 -3.31
C LYS A 103 10.36 -13.27 -2.17
N LEU A 104 10.30 -12.25 -1.31
CA LEU A 104 11.15 -12.17 -0.12
C LEU A 104 10.89 -13.34 0.84
N ALA A 105 9.65 -13.77 1.02
CA ALA A 105 9.34 -14.92 1.87
C ALA A 105 10.04 -16.19 1.35
N VAL A 106 9.96 -16.46 0.05
CA VAL A 106 10.66 -17.59 -0.60
C VAL A 106 12.17 -17.48 -0.45
N MET A 107 12.73 -16.28 -0.65
CA MET A 107 14.17 -16.06 -0.49
C MET A 107 14.61 -16.28 0.96
N ARG A 108 13.89 -15.73 1.96
CA ARG A 108 14.22 -15.92 3.38
C ARG A 108 14.20 -17.40 3.77
N GLU A 109 13.19 -18.14 3.32
CA GLU A 109 13.10 -19.58 3.54
C GLU A 109 14.33 -20.31 2.98
N SER A 110 14.81 -19.92 1.79
CA SER A 110 16.03 -20.51 1.21
C SER A 110 17.30 -20.21 2.01
N PHE A 111 17.33 -19.14 2.79
CA PHE A 111 18.41 -18.83 3.74
C PHE A 111 18.21 -19.48 5.12
N GLY A 112 17.12 -20.21 5.33
CA GLY A 112 16.77 -20.81 6.63
C GLY A 112 16.13 -19.83 7.62
N ASP A 113 15.74 -18.62 7.18
CA ASP A 113 15.00 -17.67 8.00
C ASP A 113 13.48 -17.89 7.84
N VAL A 114 12.91 -18.71 8.71
CA VAL A 114 11.48 -19.11 8.69
C VAL A 114 10.62 -18.23 9.62
N ARG A 115 11.10 -17.06 10.02
CA ARG A 115 10.30 -16.18 10.88
C ARG A 115 9.13 -15.62 10.07
N ALA A 116 7.91 -15.86 10.55
CA ALA A 116 6.75 -15.14 10.06
C ALA A 116 6.97 -13.64 10.29
N VAL A 117 6.88 -12.83 9.24
CA VAL A 117 6.91 -11.37 9.35
C VAL A 117 5.58 -10.92 9.99
N GLY A 118 5.48 -11.10 11.30
CA GLY A 118 4.31 -10.81 12.13
C GLY A 118 4.28 -9.37 12.63
N GLY A 119 4.63 -8.40 11.78
CA GLY A 119 4.46 -6.99 12.09
C GLY A 119 2.99 -6.59 11.95
N ARG A 120 2.44 -5.84 12.91
CA ARG A 120 1.08 -5.27 12.81
C ARG A 120 0.93 -4.29 11.64
N THR A 121 2.05 -3.84 11.06
CA THR A 121 2.08 -2.88 9.95
C THR A 121 2.54 -3.56 8.67
N ARG A 122 1.76 -3.37 7.60
CA ARG A 122 2.11 -3.79 6.25
C ARG A 122 3.43 -3.12 5.83
N PRO A 123 4.46 -3.87 5.39
CA PRO A 123 5.71 -3.27 4.95
C PRO A 123 5.48 -2.39 3.72
N THR A 124 6.15 -1.24 3.68
CA THR A 124 6.11 -0.34 2.52
C THR A 124 6.99 -0.88 1.40
N MET A 125 6.70 -0.49 0.15
CA MET A 125 7.53 -0.87 -1.01
C MET A 125 9.02 -0.59 -0.80
N GLN A 126 9.38 0.56 -0.19
CA GLN A 126 10.77 0.90 0.14
C GLN A 126 11.45 -0.11 1.05
N LYS A 127 10.74 -0.61 2.08
CA LYS A 127 11.28 -1.64 2.98
C LYS A 127 11.46 -2.97 2.25
N LEU A 128 10.50 -3.34 1.41
CA LEU A 128 10.55 -4.55 0.60
C LEU A 128 11.75 -4.54 -0.37
N LEU A 129 12.00 -3.42 -1.06
CA LEU A 129 13.14 -3.29 -1.98
C LEU A 129 14.50 -3.30 -1.26
N ALA A 130 14.61 -2.59 -0.13
CA ALA A 130 15.83 -2.58 0.66
C ALA A 130 16.22 -4.00 1.10
N GLU A 131 15.23 -4.79 1.50
CA GLU A 131 15.42 -6.18 1.86
C GLU A 131 15.73 -7.07 0.66
N LEU A 132 15.05 -6.87 -0.48
CA LEU A 132 15.33 -7.61 -1.71
C LEU A 132 16.80 -7.43 -2.13
N ARG A 133 17.28 -6.18 -2.10
CA ARG A 133 18.67 -5.83 -2.36
C ARG A 133 19.62 -6.54 -1.40
N ALA A 134 19.30 -6.59 -0.11
CA ALA A 134 20.11 -7.27 0.89
C ALA A 134 20.17 -8.78 0.65
N LEU A 135 19.03 -9.43 0.44
CA LEU A 135 18.96 -10.88 0.21
C LEU A 135 19.67 -11.28 -1.09
N VAL A 136 19.53 -10.50 -2.17
CA VAL A 136 20.27 -10.75 -3.42
C VAL A 136 21.76 -10.58 -3.22
N ALA A 137 22.21 -9.51 -2.57
CA ALA A 137 23.63 -9.28 -2.29
C ALA A 137 24.26 -10.40 -1.44
N MET A 138 23.48 -11.00 -0.54
CA MET A 138 23.90 -12.16 0.25
C MET A 138 23.87 -13.46 -0.55
N ARG A 139 22.88 -13.66 -1.43
CA ARG A 139 22.69 -14.90 -2.22
C ARG A 139 23.83 -15.08 -3.20
N ASP A 140 24.12 -14.02 -3.96
CA ASP A 140 25.14 -14.06 -4.99
C ASP A 140 25.89 -12.73 -5.07
N ARG A 141 26.89 -12.60 -4.21
CA ARG A 141 27.76 -11.41 -4.10
C ARG A 141 28.51 -11.07 -5.40
N HIS A 142 28.56 -11.99 -6.37
CA HIS A 142 29.27 -11.79 -7.63
C HIS A 142 28.34 -11.49 -8.81
N ASP A 143 27.03 -11.71 -8.66
CA ASP A 143 26.04 -11.36 -9.67
C ASP A 143 25.74 -9.85 -9.65
N LYS A 144 26.71 -9.09 -10.18
CA LYS A 144 26.61 -7.65 -10.33
C LYS A 144 25.47 -7.25 -11.26
N GLN A 145 25.08 -8.12 -12.19
CA GLN A 145 24.01 -7.84 -13.14
C GLN A 145 22.66 -7.74 -12.44
N VAL A 146 22.35 -8.66 -11.52
CA VAL A 146 21.10 -8.61 -10.75
C VAL A 146 21.06 -7.39 -9.83
N LEU A 147 22.18 -7.01 -9.21
CA LEU A 147 22.24 -5.79 -8.39
C LEU A 147 22.02 -4.51 -9.20
N THR A 148 22.49 -4.47 -10.46
CA THR A 148 22.17 -3.37 -11.38
C THR A 148 20.69 -3.33 -11.71
N VAL A 149 20.07 -4.48 -12.01
CA VAL A 149 18.62 -4.56 -12.27
C VAL A 149 17.81 -4.05 -11.07
N ILE A 150 18.20 -4.40 -9.84
CA ILE A 150 17.53 -3.89 -8.63
C ILE A 150 17.68 -2.37 -8.50
N ALA A 151 18.86 -1.82 -8.80
CA ALA A 151 19.05 -0.37 -8.76
C ALA A 151 18.21 0.37 -9.82
N ASP A 152 18.06 -0.20 -11.02
CA ASP A 152 17.20 0.35 -12.07
C ASP A 152 15.71 0.28 -11.68
N ILE A 153 15.30 -0.82 -11.03
CA ILE A 153 13.97 -0.98 -10.42
C ILE A 153 13.74 0.09 -9.35
N ASP A 154 14.68 0.30 -8.42
CA ASP A 154 14.58 1.31 -7.35
C ASP A 154 14.35 2.71 -7.92
N GLY A 155 15.20 3.13 -8.88
CA GLY A 155 15.10 4.45 -9.50
C GLY A 155 13.77 4.63 -10.24
N THR A 156 13.28 3.57 -10.87
CA THR A 156 11.98 3.59 -11.55
C THR A 156 10.83 3.67 -10.56
N LEU A 157 10.84 2.86 -9.50
CA LEU A 157 9.80 2.87 -8.49
C LEU A 157 9.73 4.17 -7.71
N GLN A 158 10.86 4.84 -7.49
CA GLN A 158 10.86 6.17 -6.89
C GLN A 158 10.12 7.19 -7.76
N ARG A 159 10.32 7.15 -9.08
CA ARG A 159 9.56 8.01 -10.03
C ARG A 159 8.08 7.68 -10.04
N THR A 160 7.72 6.39 -10.12
CA THR A 160 6.30 6.00 -10.11
C THR A 160 5.62 6.27 -8.76
N ALA A 161 6.35 6.20 -7.64
CA ALA A 161 5.83 6.58 -6.33
C ALA A 161 5.52 8.09 -6.27
N GLN A 162 6.37 8.93 -6.85
CA GLN A 162 6.11 10.37 -6.98
C GLN A 162 4.93 10.65 -7.91
N PHE A 163 4.83 9.95 -9.04
CA PHE A 163 3.68 10.04 -9.94
C PHE A 163 2.38 9.66 -9.23
N ARG A 164 2.38 8.56 -8.47
CA ARG A 164 1.24 8.13 -7.67
C ARG A 164 0.87 9.17 -6.60
N LEU A 165 1.85 9.76 -5.92
CA LEU A 165 1.59 10.80 -4.92
C LEU A 165 0.97 12.04 -5.57
N LEU A 166 1.48 12.48 -6.72
CA LEU A 166 0.92 13.58 -7.51
C LEU A 166 -0.54 13.30 -7.87
N LEU A 167 -0.84 12.08 -8.32
CA LEU A 167 -2.20 11.68 -8.70
C LEU A 167 -3.14 11.57 -7.50
N VAL A 168 -2.70 11.00 -6.37
CA VAL A 168 -3.59 10.76 -5.23
C VAL A 168 -3.78 12.00 -4.37
N ASP A 169 -2.70 12.73 -4.08
CA ASP A 169 -2.72 13.86 -3.14
C ASP A 169 -2.73 15.21 -3.88
N GLY A 170 -2.25 15.26 -5.12
CA GLY A 170 -2.15 16.49 -5.89
C GLY A 170 -3.41 16.83 -6.70
N THR A 171 -4.35 15.90 -6.88
CA THR A 171 -5.57 16.10 -7.68
C THR A 171 -6.35 17.32 -7.20
N GLN A 172 -6.61 18.25 -8.12
CA GLN A 172 -7.42 19.46 -7.89
C GLN A 172 -8.77 19.36 -8.61
N ASP A 173 -8.75 18.88 -9.85
CA ASP A 173 -9.94 18.81 -10.70
C ASP A 173 -9.84 17.67 -11.70
N VAL A 174 -11.01 17.18 -12.13
CA VAL A 174 -11.14 16.09 -13.11
C VAL A 174 -11.73 16.67 -14.40
N GLN A 175 -11.00 16.47 -15.50
CA GLN A 175 -11.38 16.90 -16.85
C GLN A 175 -11.73 15.66 -17.68
N ALA A 176 -12.41 15.85 -18.82
CA ALA A 176 -12.94 14.75 -19.63
C ALA A 176 -11.89 13.71 -20.11
N ASP A 177 -10.62 14.10 -20.22
CA ASP A 177 -9.52 13.28 -20.73
C ASP A 177 -8.35 13.12 -19.74
N GLY A 178 -8.47 13.66 -18.52
CA GLY A 178 -7.36 13.68 -17.56
C GLY A 178 -7.66 14.35 -16.22
N VAL A 179 -6.64 14.41 -15.38
CA VAL A 179 -6.70 15.01 -14.05
C VAL A 179 -5.72 16.17 -13.98
N GLU A 180 -6.17 17.29 -13.46
CA GLU A 180 -5.29 18.40 -13.09
C GLU A 180 -4.79 18.19 -11.67
N CYS A 181 -3.47 18.11 -11.53
CA CYS A 181 -2.77 17.89 -10.27
C CYS A 181 -1.87 19.07 -9.96
N ARG A 182 -1.58 19.29 -8.67
CA ARG A 182 -0.49 20.15 -8.23
C ARG A 182 0.66 19.34 -7.69
N ASP A 183 1.85 19.64 -8.20
CA ASP A 183 3.08 19.03 -7.69
C ASP A 183 3.54 19.67 -6.36
N LEU A 184 4.64 19.16 -5.81
CA LEU A 184 5.25 19.67 -4.58
C LEU A 184 5.75 21.12 -4.70
N LYS A 185 5.97 21.61 -5.93
CA LYS A 185 6.36 22.99 -6.23
C LYS A 185 5.15 23.88 -6.52
N ASN A 186 3.94 23.37 -6.29
CA ASN A 186 2.68 24.05 -6.55
C ASN A 186 2.45 24.38 -8.04
N SER A 187 3.10 23.64 -8.94
CA SER A 187 2.96 23.75 -10.38
C SER A 187 1.77 22.90 -10.84
N LEU A 188 0.99 23.41 -11.78
CA LEU A 188 -0.13 22.68 -12.36
C LEU A 188 0.39 21.68 -13.39
N VAL A 189 0.03 20.42 -13.21
CA VAL A 189 0.41 19.29 -14.07
C VAL A 189 -0.86 18.58 -14.50
N ARG A 190 -1.05 18.41 -15.80
CA ARG A 190 -2.16 17.62 -16.34
C ARG A 190 -1.68 16.20 -16.60
N LEU A 191 -2.44 15.22 -16.10
CA LEU A 191 -2.19 13.80 -16.29
C LEU A 191 -3.32 13.19 -17.10
N SER A 192 -3.00 12.65 -18.27
CA SER A 192 -3.94 11.93 -19.13
C SER A 192 -4.13 10.48 -18.68
N ALA A 193 -5.26 9.87 -19.07
CA ALA A 193 -5.49 8.44 -18.84
C ALA A 193 -4.39 7.56 -19.47
N GLU A 194 -3.83 7.97 -20.60
CA GLU A 194 -2.74 7.25 -21.26
C GLU A 194 -1.44 7.29 -20.46
N GLU A 195 -1.10 8.41 -19.82
CA GLU A 195 0.07 8.52 -18.95
C GLU A 195 -0.06 7.58 -17.75
N ILE A 196 -1.24 7.55 -17.13
CA ILE A 196 -1.53 6.64 -16.02
C ILE A 196 -1.43 5.18 -16.46
N ALA A 197 -1.93 4.86 -17.66
CA ALA A 197 -1.81 3.51 -18.22
C ALA A 197 -0.35 3.12 -18.52
N ARG A 198 0.48 4.05 -19.01
CA ARG A 198 1.92 3.81 -19.21
C ARG A 198 2.64 3.52 -17.90
N GLU A 199 2.38 4.29 -16.86
CA GLU A 199 2.93 4.05 -15.52
C GLU A 199 2.46 2.71 -14.94
N THR A 200 1.18 2.36 -15.18
CA THR A 200 0.64 1.05 -14.79
C THR A 200 1.39 -0.10 -15.49
N ALA A 201 1.60 -0.01 -16.80
CA ALA A 201 2.37 -1.01 -17.55
C ALA A 201 3.82 -1.11 -17.07
N GLN A 202 4.43 0.00 -16.64
CA GLN A 202 5.77 0.01 -16.07
C GLN A 202 5.83 -0.73 -14.73
N LEU A 203 4.85 -0.53 -13.84
CA LEU A 203 4.75 -1.30 -12.59
C LEU A 203 4.62 -2.80 -12.85
N GLU A 204 3.83 -3.20 -13.84
CA GLU A 204 3.65 -4.62 -14.16
C GLU A 204 4.93 -5.26 -14.72
N ARG A 205 5.71 -4.53 -15.54
CA ARG A 205 7.04 -5.00 -15.97
C ARG A 205 8.00 -5.17 -14.79
N ILE A 206 8.03 -4.22 -13.87
CA ILE A 206 8.86 -4.31 -12.67
C ILE A 206 8.44 -5.50 -11.81
N ARG A 207 7.13 -5.72 -11.66
CA ARG A 207 6.59 -6.87 -10.94
C ARG A 207 7.08 -8.18 -11.56
N GLU A 208 7.00 -8.30 -12.88
CA GLU A 208 7.50 -9.48 -13.61
C GLU A 208 9.00 -9.68 -13.41
N GLN A 209 9.80 -8.61 -13.47
CA GLN A 209 11.23 -8.65 -13.20
C GLN A 209 11.52 -9.17 -11.77
N ILE A 210 10.85 -8.61 -10.74
CA ILE A 210 11.02 -9.05 -9.35
C ILE A 210 10.60 -10.51 -9.16
N SER A 211 9.52 -10.94 -9.79
CA SER A 211 9.06 -12.34 -9.71
C SER A 211 10.11 -13.31 -10.27
N GLY A 212 10.85 -12.89 -11.30
CA GLY A 212 11.89 -13.68 -11.96
C GLY A 212 13.27 -13.70 -11.30
N LEU A 213 13.50 -12.90 -10.25
CA LEU A 213 14.78 -12.87 -9.49
C LEU A 213 15.05 -14.16 -8.72
#